data_AF-A0A0C1RDW1-F1
#
_entry.id   AF-A0A0C1RDW1-F1
#
_cell.length_a   1.000
_cell.length_b   1.000
_cell.length_c   1.000
_cell.angle_alpha   90.00
_cell.angle_beta   90.00
_cell.angle_gamma   90.00
#
_symmetry.space_group_name_H-M   'P 1'
#
loop_
_entity.id
_entity.type
_entity.pdbx_description
1 polymer ?
#
loop_
_entity_poly.entity_id
_entity_poly.type
_entity_poly.pdbx_seq_one_letter_code
_entity_poly.pdbx_strand_id
1 'polypeptide(L)'
;MTMNLEYLFEPRGVIVTGVSSHPGKFGFVALHNILSCGYKGRVFAFGREEATVLEQKVITSFDSIPANEADLMILCTPVGANEELLRKASEKGVKAVFCAAGGYSEIGDEGLKAEKRLVTLAAELDLVLVGPNGQGVVSPPAGLCAQIVAPYAPKGRIAVVSQSGNFVSSFLNYANQTGIGISRSVSAGNAAATEIIDFLEWFSIDPATDVALCYIEGLEKGRDFFERIKEITKKLPIVLVKGGITVGGQRAAASHTGSLASDSKIFEGMTRQAGVTRAPDIESAFEIAATFATQPLPNGSRTLVLTTAGGWGVVAADAISQSSELVLAPLPNDLKETINKLLPPRWSRNNPVDLAGGETRDTIPELLSVASKHPEIDSIIQLGLGIQGNTANLVRTGKFYPEHGLERIVNFHERQEKRYAEASIEVSLTSGKPVLVASELAATQPNNPMVKTIRDSGRLCYISANRAVSALNHLVRYSGWRNQSN
;
A
#
# COMPACT_ATOMS: atom_id res chain seq x y z
N MET A 1 22.24 -14.33 -5.09
CA MET A 1 21.13 -14.69 -6.01
C MET A 1 19.85 -14.44 -5.26
N THR A 2 18.87 -13.80 -5.91
CA THR A 2 17.57 -13.48 -5.29
C THR A 2 16.78 -14.77 -5.05
N MET A 3 16.19 -14.93 -3.86
CA MET A 3 15.32 -16.07 -3.54
C MET A 3 14.08 -16.06 -4.44
N ASN A 4 13.70 -17.21 -5.02
CA ASN A 4 12.50 -17.30 -5.85
C ASN A 4 11.24 -17.45 -4.97
N LEU A 5 10.40 -16.42 -4.95
CA LEU A 5 9.13 -16.41 -4.22
C LEU A 5 7.90 -16.58 -5.13
N GLU A 6 8.09 -16.98 -6.39
CA GLU A 6 6.98 -17.21 -7.34
C GLU A 6 6.00 -18.27 -6.82
N TYR A 7 6.50 -19.38 -6.28
CA TYR A 7 5.66 -20.44 -5.69
C TYR A 7 4.82 -19.97 -4.49
N LEU A 8 5.17 -18.85 -3.87
CA LEU A 8 4.41 -18.25 -2.77
C LEU A 8 3.26 -17.38 -3.29
N PHE A 9 3.51 -16.59 -4.34
CA PHE A 9 2.56 -15.57 -4.82
C PHE A 9 1.76 -15.97 -6.07
N GLU A 10 2.27 -16.88 -6.88
CA GLU A 10 1.64 -17.39 -8.11
C GLU A 10 1.60 -18.93 -8.14
N PRO A 11 1.20 -19.62 -7.05
CA PRO A 11 1.17 -21.08 -7.02
C PRO A 11 0.16 -21.65 -8.03
N ARG A 12 0.48 -22.79 -8.64
CA ARG A 12 -0.45 -23.56 -9.49
C ARG A 12 -1.48 -24.34 -8.67
N GLY A 13 -1.14 -24.66 -7.42
CA GLY A 13 -2.06 -25.24 -6.45
C GLY A 13 -1.62 -24.99 -5.02
N VAL A 14 -2.58 -25.06 -4.11
CA VAL A 14 -2.42 -24.78 -2.68
C VAL A 14 -2.95 -25.94 -1.85
N ILE A 15 -2.19 -26.36 -0.84
CA ILE A 15 -2.64 -27.26 0.22
C ILE A 15 -2.97 -26.43 1.46
N VAL A 16 -4.18 -26.55 2.00
CA VAL A 16 -4.57 -25.90 3.27
C VAL A 16 -4.67 -26.98 4.33
N THR A 17 -3.82 -26.92 5.36
CA THR A 17 -3.86 -27.88 6.46
C THR A 17 -4.72 -27.37 7.62
N GLY A 18 -5.13 -28.27 8.52
CA GLY A 18 -5.94 -27.91 9.67
C GLY A 18 -7.39 -27.55 9.32
N VAL A 19 -7.86 -27.94 8.14
CA VAL A 19 -9.25 -27.72 7.72
C VAL A 19 -10.19 -28.54 8.59
N SER A 20 -11.25 -27.91 9.09
CA SER A 20 -12.39 -28.58 9.71
C SER A 20 -13.66 -27.76 9.44
N SER A 21 -14.83 -28.31 9.75
CA SER A 21 -16.12 -27.61 9.61
C SER A 21 -16.35 -26.46 10.60
N HIS A 22 -15.37 -26.17 11.48
CA HIS A 22 -15.54 -25.13 12.49
C HIS A 22 -15.14 -23.77 11.92
N PRO A 23 -16.08 -22.81 11.80
CA PRO A 23 -15.85 -21.59 11.03
C PRO A 23 -14.79 -20.67 11.64
N GLY A 24 -14.51 -20.79 12.94
CA GLY A 24 -13.49 -20.00 13.63
C GLY A 24 -12.06 -20.55 13.52
N LYS A 25 -11.84 -21.75 12.95
CA LYS A 25 -10.47 -22.28 12.81
C LYS A 25 -9.77 -21.68 11.60
N PHE A 26 -8.49 -21.38 11.77
CA PHE A 26 -7.64 -20.79 10.74
C PHE A 26 -7.63 -21.58 9.42
N GLY A 27 -7.62 -22.92 9.47
CA GLY A 27 -7.70 -23.73 8.26
C GLY A 27 -9.02 -23.56 7.48
N PHE A 28 -10.14 -23.41 8.19
CA PHE A 28 -11.43 -23.08 7.55
C PHE A 28 -11.38 -21.69 6.91
N VAL A 29 -10.88 -20.68 7.63
CA VAL A 29 -10.83 -19.29 7.14
C VAL A 29 -9.92 -19.16 5.92
N ALA A 30 -8.74 -19.79 5.94
CA ALA A 30 -7.83 -19.79 4.79
C ALA A 30 -8.46 -20.49 3.58
N LEU A 31 -9.09 -21.65 3.76
CA LEU A 31 -9.81 -22.34 2.68
C LEU A 31 -10.93 -21.47 2.11
N HIS A 32 -11.76 -20.89 2.98
CA HIS A 32 -12.83 -19.97 2.59
C HIS A 32 -12.31 -18.83 1.73
N ASN A 33 -11.25 -18.15 2.19
CA ASN A 33 -10.74 -16.97 1.51
C ASN A 33 -10.14 -17.30 0.14
N ILE A 34 -9.40 -18.41 0.02
CA ILE A 34 -8.85 -18.86 -1.27
C ILE A 34 -9.98 -19.10 -2.28
N LEU A 35 -11.05 -19.81 -1.86
CA LEU A 35 -12.19 -20.12 -2.73
C LEU A 35 -13.01 -18.87 -3.09
N SER A 36 -13.23 -17.97 -2.11
CA SER A 36 -14.06 -16.78 -2.27
C SER A 36 -13.40 -15.67 -3.10
N CYS A 37 -12.06 -15.57 -3.10
CA CYS A 37 -11.33 -14.47 -3.75
C CYS A 37 -10.92 -14.76 -5.21
N GLY A 38 -11.38 -15.87 -5.78
CA GLY A 38 -11.29 -16.13 -7.22
C GLY A 38 -10.03 -16.85 -7.68
N TYR A 39 -9.26 -17.45 -6.75
CA TYR A 39 -8.12 -18.29 -7.09
C TYR A 39 -8.52 -19.41 -8.06
N LYS A 40 -7.73 -19.60 -9.12
CA LYS A 40 -8.03 -20.55 -10.21
C LYS A 40 -7.19 -21.82 -10.16
N GLY A 41 -6.15 -21.84 -9.33
CA GLY A 41 -5.33 -23.02 -9.12
C GLY A 41 -6.06 -24.09 -8.31
N ARG A 42 -5.44 -25.26 -8.20
CA ARG A 42 -6.00 -26.38 -7.42
C ARG A 42 -5.96 -26.07 -5.93
N VAL A 43 -6.98 -26.52 -5.20
CA VAL A 43 -7.06 -26.35 -3.74
C VAL A 43 -7.27 -27.71 -3.11
N PHE A 44 -6.37 -28.09 -2.20
CA PHE A 44 -6.44 -29.34 -1.46
C PHE A 44 -6.70 -29.03 0.02
N ALA A 45 -7.87 -29.41 0.51
CA ALA A 45 -8.21 -29.29 1.93
C ALA A 45 -7.69 -30.51 2.70
N PHE A 46 -6.80 -30.30 3.67
CA PHE A 46 -6.23 -31.36 4.50
C PHE A 46 -6.62 -31.18 5.97
N GLY A 47 -7.12 -32.24 6.60
CA GLY A 47 -7.64 -32.22 7.96
C GLY A 47 -7.50 -33.57 8.67
N ARG A 48 -7.97 -33.64 9.93
CA ARG A 48 -7.90 -34.86 10.75
C ARG A 48 -9.05 -35.83 10.51
N GLU A 49 -10.19 -35.32 10.07
CA GLU A 49 -11.44 -36.07 9.92
C GLU A 49 -11.96 -35.90 8.50
N GLU A 50 -12.51 -36.97 7.93
CA GLU A 50 -13.15 -36.89 6.62
C GLU A 50 -14.43 -36.04 6.73
N ALA A 51 -14.52 -35.02 5.89
CA ALA A 51 -15.66 -34.13 5.83
C ALA A 51 -15.75 -33.50 4.43
N THR A 52 -16.86 -32.82 4.16
CA THR A 52 -16.96 -31.88 3.04
C THR A 52 -17.11 -30.48 3.61
N VAL A 53 -16.20 -29.58 3.25
CA VAL A 53 -16.16 -28.19 3.73
C VAL A 53 -16.08 -27.29 2.51
N LEU A 54 -17.07 -26.40 2.33
CA LEU A 54 -17.14 -25.48 1.17
C LEU A 54 -17.02 -26.23 -0.16
N GLU A 55 -17.75 -27.34 -0.28
CA GLU A 55 -17.74 -28.25 -1.44
C GLU A 55 -16.40 -28.95 -1.71
N GLN A 56 -15.40 -28.76 -0.85
CA GLN A 56 -14.12 -29.47 -0.92
C GLN A 56 -14.13 -30.69 -0.02
N LYS A 57 -13.68 -31.83 -0.56
CA LYS A 57 -13.41 -33.02 0.24
C LYS A 57 -12.19 -32.76 1.12
N VAL A 58 -12.36 -32.89 2.44
CA VAL A 58 -11.25 -32.84 3.40
C VAL A 58 -10.52 -34.18 3.36
N ILE A 59 -9.28 -34.14 2.90
CA ILE A 59 -8.38 -35.28 2.79
C ILE A 59 -7.71 -35.52 4.14
N THR A 60 -7.66 -36.78 4.57
CA THR A 60 -7.05 -37.21 5.85
C THR A 60 -5.71 -37.92 5.66
N SER A 61 -5.45 -38.46 4.46
CA SER A 61 -4.15 -39.03 4.09
C SER A 61 -3.43 -38.11 3.11
N PHE A 62 -2.28 -37.59 3.52
CA PHE A 62 -1.46 -36.70 2.68
C PHE A 62 -1.03 -37.39 1.38
N ASP A 63 -0.91 -38.72 1.38
CA ASP A 63 -0.55 -39.51 0.21
C ASP A 63 -1.58 -39.42 -0.92
N SER A 64 -2.83 -39.09 -0.59
CA SER A 64 -3.91 -38.90 -1.55
C SER A 64 -3.79 -37.59 -2.34
N ILE A 65 -2.91 -36.67 -1.94
CA ILE A 65 -2.60 -35.46 -2.71
C ILE A 65 -1.68 -35.87 -3.86
N PRO A 66 -2.01 -35.60 -5.14
CA PRO A 66 -1.15 -36.00 -6.24
C PRO A 66 0.13 -35.14 -6.31
N ALA A 67 1.23 -35.75 -6.75
CA ALA A 67 2.54 -35.12 -6.73
C ALA A 67 2.65 -33.99 -7.77
N ASN A 68 3.38 -32.92 -7.43
CA ASN A 68 3.62 -31.74 -8.25
C ASN A 68 2.34 -30.96 -8.63
N GLU A 69 1.28 -31.15 -7.85
CA GLU A 69 -0.01 -30.52 -8.13
C GLU A 69 -0.27 -29.24 -7.33
N ALA A 70 0.52 -29.03 -6.28
CA ALA A 70 0.51 -27.85 -5.43
C ALA A 70 1.93 -27.36 -5.17
N ASP A 71 2.10 -26.04 -5.20
CA ASP A 71 3.38 -25.38 -5.01
C ASP A 71 3.49 -24.75 -3.61
N LEU A 72 2.34 -24.42 -3.01
CA LEU A 72 2.22 -23.74 -1.72
C LEU A 72 1.45 -24.60 -0.71
N MET A 73 1.93 -24.68 0.53
CA MET A 73 1.18 -25.23 1.66
C MET A 73 0.97 -24.17 2.75
N ILE A 74 -0.26 -24.06 3.26
CA ILE A 74 -0.62 -23.21 4.40
C ILE A 74 -0.77 -24.10 5.63
N LEU A 75 0.11 -23.92 6.61
CA LEU A 75 0.08 -24.68 7.86
C LEU A 75 -0.79 -23.99 8.92
N CYS A 76 -1.99 -24.53 9.13
CA CYS A 76 -2.88 -24.14 10.23
C CYS A 76 -3.03 -25.26 11.28
N THR A 77 -1.93 -25.94 11.58
CA THR A 77 -1.85 -27.09 12.49
C THR A 77 -1.01 -26.80 13.74
N PRO A 78 -1.22 -27.52 14.86
CA PRO A 78 -0.38 -27.38 16.05
C PRO A 78 1.09 -27.67 15.77
N VAL A 79 1.99 -26.99 16.48
CA VAL A 79 3.47 -27.06 16.32
C VAL A 79 3.99 -28.50 16.15
N GLY A 80 3.54 -29.43 16.99
CA GLY A 80 4.02 -30.82 16.98
C GLY A 80 3.71 -31.62 15.71
N ALA A 81 2.83 -31.16 14.83
CA ALA A 81 2.52 -31.82 13.56
C ALA A 81 3.29 -31.23 12.36
N ASN A 82 3.89 -30.04 12.51
CA ASN A 82 4.35 -29.25 11.37
C ASN A 82 5.60 -29.85 10.70
N GLU A 83 6.55 -30.39 11.47
CA GLU A 83 7.78 -30.99 10.93
C GLU A 83 7.48 -32.17 10.00
N GLU A 84 6.57 -33.06 10.39
CA GLU A 84 6.15 -34.21 9.56
C GLU A 84 5.41 -33.74 8.30
N LEU A 85 4.57 -32.72 8.41
CA LEU A 85 3.87 -32.15 7.25
C LEU A 85 4.83 -31.51 6.24
N LEU A 86 5.92 -30.88 6.70
CA LEU A 86 6.98 -30.35 5.82
C LEU A 86 7.62 -31.47 4.98
N ARG A 87 7.95 -32.61 5.61
CA ARG A 87 8.54 -33.76 4.91
C ARG A 87 7.61 -34.25 3.80
N LYS A 88 6.33 -34.49 4.14
CA LYS A 88 5.33 -34.95 3.18
C LYS A 88 5.06 -33.93 2.08
N ALA A 89 5.04 -32.63 2.40
CA ALA A 89 4.88 -31.58 1.42
C ALA A 89 6.04 -31.57 0.41
N SER A 90 7.28 -31.67 0.88
CA SER A 90 8.47 -31.77 0.04
C SER A 90 8.40 -32.99 -0.88
N GLU A 91 8.01 -34.16 -0.36
CA GLU A 91 7.80 -35.39 -1.15
C GLU A 91 6.72 -35.23 -2.24
N LYS A 92 5.72 -34.38 -2.01
CA LYS A 92 4.67 -34.05 -2.99
C LYS A 92 5.07 -32.91 -3.95
N GLY A 93 6.29 -32.38 -3.86
CA GLY A 93 6.81 -31.36 -4.76
C GLY A 93 6.44 -29.92 -4.38
N VAL A 94 5.91 -29.69 -3.17
CA VAL A 94 5.69 -28.33 -2.64
C VAL A 94 7.02 -27.59 -2.57
N LYS A 95 7.01 -26.29 -2.87
CA LYS A 95 8.21 -25.43 -2.88
C LYS A 95 8.14 -24.30 -1.87
N ALA A 96 6.94 -23.89 -1.46
CA ALA A 96 6.73 -22.86 -0.46
C ALA A 96 5.77 -23.33 0.64
N VAL A 97 6.06 -22.95 1.87
CA VAL A 97 5.22 -23.20 3.04
C VAL A 97 5.01 -21.90 3.79
N PHE A 98 3.75 -21.55 4.01
CA PHE A 98 3.37 -20.49 4.94
C PHE A 98 2.94 -21.10 6.26
N CYS A 99 3.68 -20.83 7.34
CA CYS A 99 3.34 -21.30 8.67
C CYS A 99 2.52 -20.26 9.43
N ALA A 100 1.20 -20.44 9.48
CA ALA A 100 0.30 -19.56 10.21
C ALA A 100 0.27 -19.86 11.72
N ALA A 101 0.72 -21.05 12.12
CA ALA A 101 0.72 -21.47 13.51
C ALA A 101 1.65 -20.60 14.38
N GLY A 102 1.14 -20.17 15.53
CA GLY A 102 1.95 -19.69 16.66
C GLY A 102 2.36 -20.84 17.59
N GLY A 103 3.00 -20.50 18.71
CA GLY A 103 3.66 -21.41 19.64
C GLY A 103 5.16 -21.57 19.39
N TYR A 104 5.83 -20.60 18.76
CA TYR A 104 7.25 -20.62 18.41
C TYR A 104 8.06 -19.63 19.26
N SER A 105 9.06 -18.92 18.71
CA SER A 105 9.98 -18.09 19.51
C SER A 105 9.27 -17.05 20.40
N GLU A 106 8.07 -16.63 20.05
CA GLU A 106 7.25 -15.69 20.82
C GLU A 106 6.76 -16.24 22.18
N ILE A 107 6.81 -17.56 22.42
CA ILE A 107 6.40 -18.17 23.70
C ILE A 107 7.59 -18.57 24.62
N GLY A 108 8.83 -18.26 24.23
CA GLY A 108 10.04 -18.53 25.02
C GLY A 108 10.90 -19.68 24.52
N ASP A 109 11.80 -20.20 25.37
CA ASP A 109 12.91 -21.08 24.98
C ASP A 109 12.49 -22.37 24.25
N GLU A 110 11.43 -23.03 24.69
CA GLU A 110 10.93 -24.25 24.03
C GLU A 110 10.36 -23.95 22.63
N GLY A 111 9.67 -22.83 22.49
CA GLY A 111 9.18 -22.35 21.21
C GLY A 111 10.32 -21.95 20.28
N LEU A 112 11.37 -21.31 20.80
CA LEU A 112 12.59 -21.01 20.04
C LEU A 112 13.30 -22.29 19.54
N LYS A 113 13.37 -23.35 20.37
CA LYS A 113 13.90 -24.65 19.94
C LYS A 113 13.04 -25.26 18.83
N ALA A 114 11.71 -25.17 18.94
CA ALA A 114 10.79 -25.66 17.91
C ALA A 114 10.93 -24.88 16.60
N GLU A 115 11.11 -23.57 16.67
CA GLU A 115 11.32 -22.72 15.51
C GLU A 115 12.62 -23.08 14.80
N LYS A 116 13.72 -23.24 15.54
CA LYS A 116 15.01 -23.67 14.97
C LYS A 116 14.90 -25.00 14.24
N ARG A 117 14.21 -26.01 14.81
CA ARG A 117 13.99 -27.30 14.12
C ARG A 117 13.20 -27.12 12.83
N LEU A 118 12.14 -26.32 12.85
CA LEU A 118 11.32 -26.03 11.68
C LEU A 118 12.13 -25.36 10.56
N VAL A 119 12.92 -24.34 10.90
CA VAL A 119 13.79 -23.61 9.96
C VAL A 119 14.86 -24.53 9.38
N THR A 120 15.57 -25.29 10.21
CA THR A 120 16.59 -26.24 9.76
C THR A 120 16.00 -27.27 8.80
N LEU A 121 14.84 -27.83 9.15
CA LEU A 121 14.17 -28.82 8.29
C LEU A 121 13.72 -28.22 6.96
N ALA A 122 13.17 -27.01 6.95
CA ALA A 122 12.79 -26.35 5.70
C ALA A 122 14.00 -26.13 4.79
N ALA A 123 15.15 -25.75 5.34
CA ALA A 123 16.39 -25.60 4.60
C ALA A 123 16.91 -26.94 4.05
N GLU A 124 16.88 -28.01 4.84
CA GLU A 124 17.25 -29.37 4.39
C GLU A 124 16.37 -29.88 3.24
N LEU A 125 15.11 -29.46 3.21
CA LEU A 125 14.11 -29.85 2.21
C LEU A 125 14.02 -28.89 1.00
N ASP A 126 14.87 -27.86 0.95
CA ASP A 126 14.84 -26.80 -0.08
C ASP A 126 13.45 -26.13 -0.21
N LEU A 127 12.83 -25.85 0.93
CA LEU A 127 11.53 -25.17 1.03
C LEU A 127 11.69 -23.69 1.39
N VAL A 128 10.97 -22.83 0.70
CA VAL A 128 10.73 -21.46 1.17
C VAL A 128 9.77 -21.51 2.35
N LEU A 129 10.24 -21.15 3.55
CA LEU A 129 9.43 -21.11 4.76
C LEU A 129 9.13 -19.67 5.19
N VAL A 130 7.85 -19.31 5.18
CA VAL A 130 7.36 -18.00 5.64
C VAL A 130 6.67 -18.13 6.99
N GLY A 131 6.88 -17.16 7.87
CA GLY A 131 6.44 -17.21 9.25
C GLY A 131 7.56 -17.71 10.18
N PRO A 132 7.24 -18.54 11.20
CA PRO A 132 5.88 -18.89 11.64
C PRO A 132 5.10 -17.68 12.20
N ASN A 133 3.93 -17.92 12.79
CA ASN A 133 3.14 -16.90 13.49
C ASN A 133 2.78 -15.68 12.62
N GLY A 134 2.23 -15.94 11.43
CA GLY A 134 1.79 -14.91 10.49
C GLY A 134 0.33 -15.07 10.03
N GLN A 135 -0.23 -14.01 9.44
CA GLN A 135 -1.63 -14.00 8.98
C GLN A 135 -1.87 -14.63 7.60
N GLY A 136 -0.84 -14.73 6.75
CA GLY A 136 -0.96 -15.36 5.43
C GLY A 136 -0.36 -14.54 4.30
N VAL A 137 -0.72 -14.95 3.09
CA VAL A 137 -0.26 -14.40 1.81
C VAL A 137 -1.45 -14.00 0.96
N VAL A 138 -1.35 -12.85 0.28
CA VAL A 138 -2.33 -12.38 -0.69
C VAL A 138 -1.61 -12.00 -1.98
N SER A 139 -2.14 -12.46 -3.11
CA SER A 139 -1.70 -12.11 -4.44
C SER A 139 -2.92 -11.82 -5.31
N PRO A 140 -3.34 -10.55 -5.41
CA PRO A 140 -4.46 -10.19 -6.26
C PRO A 140 -4.30 -10.57 -7.74
N PRO A 141 -3.09 -10.50 -8.36
CA PRO A 141 -2.88 -11.01 -9.71
C PRO A 141 -3.25 -12.49 -9.89
N ALA A 142 -3.01 -13.33 -8.88
CA ALA A 142 -3.34 -14.76 -8.88
C ALA A 142 -4.79 -15.08 -8.45
N GLY A 143 -5.56 -14.08 -7.98
CA GLY A 143 -6.82 -14.34 -7.27
C GLY A 143 -6.62 -14.98 -5.88
N LEU A 144 -5.39 -15.02 -5.36
CA LEU A 144 -5.06 -15.77 -4.16
C LEU A 144 -5.23 -14.93 -2.90
N CYS A 145 -6.06 -15.41 -1.96
CA CYS A 145 -6.16 -14.90 -0.59
C CYS A 145 -5.93 -16.04 0.41
N ALA A 146 -4.68 -16.43 0.62
CA ALA A 146 -4.29 -17.47 1.55
C ALA A 146 -4.03 -16.88 2.96
N GLN A 147 -5.06 -16.24 3.52
CA GLN A 147 -5.01 -15.62 4.85
C GLN A 147 -5.96 -16.29 5.83
N ILE A 148 -5.54 -16.32 7.10
CA ILE A 148 -6.35 -16.80 8.24
C ILE A 148 -7.29 -15.71 8.80
N VAL A 149 -7.36 -14.56 8.12
CA VAL A 149 -8.24 -13.41 8.35
C VAL A 149 -8.71 -12.87 7.00
N ALA A 150 -9.72 -11.99 6.98
CA ALA A 150 -10.13 -11.25 5.79
C ALA A 150 -9.86 -9.76 6.03
N PRO A 151 -8.92 -9.18 5.26
CA PRO A 151 -9.34 -8.50 4.04
C PRO A 151 -8.62 -8.96 2.76
N TYR A 152 -9.31 -8.86 1.61
CA TYR A 152 -8.73 -9.03 0.28
C TYR A 152 -8.73 -7.68 -0.44
N ALA A 153 -7.57 -7.22 -0.91
CA ALA A 153 -7.42 -5.91 -1.53
C ALA A 153 -7.63 -5.96 -3.06
N PRO A 154 -8.02 -4.85 -3.70
CA PRO A 154 -8.03 -4.76 -5.16
C PRO A 154 -6.63 -4.98 -5.73
N LYS A 155 -6.56 -5.41 -6.98
CA LYS A 155 -5.30 -5.52 -7.72
C LYS A 155 -4.70 -4.13 -7.96
N GLY A 156 -3.41 -3.99 -7.70
CA GLY A 156 -2.65 -2.78 -7.97
C GLY A 156 -1.16 -3.05 -7.93
N ARG A 157 -0.36 -2.05 -7.53
CA ARG A 157 1.09 -2.02 -7.76
C ARG A 157 1.94 -1.82 -6.51
N ILE A 158 1.32 -1.91 -5.33
CA ILE A 158 2.00 -1.86 -4.03
C ILE A 158 2.26 -3.29 -3.54
N ALA A 159 3.52 -3.63 -3.24
CA ALA A 159 3.84 -4.86 -2.54
C ALA A 159 3.96 -4.60 -1.03
N VAL A 160 3.42 -5.49 -0.20
CA VAL A 160 3.37 -5.35 1.27
C VAL A 160 4.09 -6.51 1.95
N VAL A 161 4.98 -6.21 2.88
CA VAL A 161 5.62 -7.21 3.75
C VAL A 161 5.69 -6.69 5.18
N SER A 162 5.16 -7.43 6.15
CA SER A 162 5.11 -6.96 7.55
C SER A 162 5.33 -8.08 8.56
N GLN A 163 6.14 -7.81 9.59
CA GLN A 163 6.26 -8.69 10.75
C GLN A 163 4.95 -8.74 11.58
N SER A 164 4.16 -7.68 11.56
CA SER A 164 2.83 -7.67 12.17
C SER A 164 1.75 -8.02 11.15
N GLY A 165 1.03 -9.13 11.38
CA GLY A 165 -0.13 -9.49 10.56
C GLY A 165 -1.20 -8.40 10.55
N ASN A 166 -1.52 -7.81 11.71
CA ASN A 166 -2.56 -6.77 11.79
C ASN A 166 -2.24 -5.57 10.91
N PHE A 167 -0.97 -5.19 10.74
CA PHE A 167 -0.60 -4.12 9.82
C PHE A 167 -0.70 -4.52 8.36
N VAL A 168 -0.52 -5.81 8.00
CA VAL A 168 -0.93 -6.29 6.67
C VAL A 168 -2.41 -5.99 6.46
N SER A 169 -3.27 -6.43 7.38
CA SER A 169 -4.71 -6.18 7.29
C SER A 169 -5.05 -4.69 7.20
N SER A 170 -4.38 -3.82 7.97
CA SER A 170 -4.57 -2.37 7.87
C SER A 170 -4.24 -1.83 6.48
N PHE A 171 -3.11 -2.24 5.89
CA PHE A 171 -2.73 -1.79 4.54
C PHE A 171 -3.72 -2.29 3.47
N LEU A 172 -4.17 -3.53 3.57
CA LEU A 172 -5.21 -4.08 2.67
C LEU A 172 -6.56 -3.36 2.84
N ASN A 173 -6.92 -2.96 4.06
CA ASN A 173 -8.11 -2.16 4.32
C ASN A 173 -8.02 -0.75 3.72
N TYR A 174 -6.85 -0.09 3.83
CA TYR A 174 -6.62 1.19 3.15
C TYR A 174 -6.64 1.06 1.63
N ALA A 175 -6.13 -0.05 1.08
CA ALA A 175 -6.26 -0.36 -0.34
C ALA A 175 -7.73 -0.48 -0.77
N ASN A 176 -8.56 -1.17 0.01
CA ASN A 176 -10.01 -1.25 -0.22
C ASN A 176 -10.70 0.11 -0.11
N GLN A 177 -10.35 0.92 0.90
CA GLN A 177 -10.95 2.23 1.14
C GLN A 177 -10.64 3.23 0.01
N THR A 178 -9.41 3.20 -0.51
CA THR A 178 -8.92 4.17 -1.49
C THR A 178 -9.08 3.70 -2.93
N GLY A 179 -9.22 2.39 -3.15
CA GLY A 179 -9.18 1.76 -4.47
C GLY A 179 -7.77 1.53 -5.01
N ILE A 180 -6.72 1.91 -4.27
CA ILE A 180 -5.33 1.78 -4.70
C ILE A 180 -4.80 0.43 -4.26
N GLY A 181 -4.70 -0.47 -5.24
CA GLY A 181 -4.53 -1.89 -4.98
C GLY A 181 -3.11 -2.38 -4.72
N ILE A 182 -3.06 -3.67 -4.43
CA ILE A 182 -1.88 -4.41 -3.99
C ILE A 182 -1.44 -5.39 -5.10
N SER A 183 -0.14 -5.57 -5.27
CA SER A 183 0.45 -6.57 -6.16
C SER A 183 0.72 -7.87 -5.41
N ARG A 184 1.33 -7.75 -4.23
CA ARG A 184 1.77 -8.84 -3.35
C ARG A 184 1.54 -8.42 -1.91
N SER A 185 1.16 -9.34 -1.05
CA SER A 185 1.13 -9.08 0.39
C SER A 185 1.46 -10.31 1.19
N VAL A 186 2.29 -10.15 2.21
CA VAL A 186 2.69 -11.25 3.09
C VAL A 186 2.87 -10.76 4.52
N SER A 187 2.33 -11.53 5.46
CA SER A 187 2.64 -11.42 6.88
C SER A 187 3.83 -12.31 7.19
N ALA A 188 5.00 -11.73 7.41
CA ALA A 188 6.23 -12.46 7.67
C ALA A 188 6.26 -13.11 9.06
N GLY A 189 5.41 -12.67 9.99
CA GLY A 189 5.36 -13.17 11.36
C GLY A 189 6.71 -13.03 12.05
N ASN A 190 7.21 -14.12 12.61
CA ASN A 190 8.53 -14.17 13.24
C ASN A 190 9.68 -13.98 12.23
N ALA A 191 9.43 -14.16 10.92
CA ALA A 191 10.41 -14.02 9.85
C ALA A 191 11.68 -14.88 10.07
N ALA A 192 11.48 -16.12 10.52
CA ALA A 192 12.55 -16.96 11.06
C ALA A 192 13.45 -17.61 10.00
N ALA A 193 12.92 -17.84 8.78
CA ALA A 193 13.67 -18.40 7.65
C ALA A 193 13.75 -17.40 6.49
N THR A 194 12.60 -16.98 5.95
CA THR A 194 12.53 -15.89 4.95
C THR A 194 12.35 -14.55 5.66
N GLU A 195 13.35 -13.68 5.56
CA GLU A 195 13.39 -12.38 6.23
C GLU A 195 12.72 -11.29 5.37
N ILE A 196 12.37 -10.15 5.98
CA ILE A 196 11.74 -9.01 5.28
C ILE A 196 12.55 -8.59 4.04
N ILE A 197 13.88 -8.61 4.14
CA ILE A 197 14.77 -8.20 3.06
C ILE A 197 14.70 -9.12 1.84
N ASP A 198 14.40 -10.42 2.02
CA ASP A 198 14.28 -11.37 0.92
C ASP A 198 13.03 -11.08 0.07
N PHE A 199 11.93 -10.71 0.73
CA PHE A 199 10.71 -10.24 0.06
C PHE A 199 10.97 -8.95 -0.72
N LEU A 200 11.64 -7.97 -0.11
CA LEU A 200 11.97 -6.70 -0.76
C LEU A 200 12.87 -6.91 -1.99
N GLU A 201 13.81 -7.87 -1.91
CA GLU A 201 14.68 -8.21 -3.05
C GLU A 201 13.87 -8.82 -4.20
N TRP A 202 12.97 -9.76 -3.92
CA TRP A 202 12.10 -10.35 -4.94
C TRP A 202 11.11 -9.33 -5.52
N PHE A 203 10.51 -8.46 -4.70
CA PHE A 203 9.64 -7.37 -5.17
C PHE A 203 10.36 -6.42 -6.14
N SER A 204 11.67 -6.22 -5.97
CA SER A 204 12.46 -5.33 -6.83
C SER A 204 12.63 -5.81 -8.27
N ILE A 205 12.35 -7.09 -8.52
CA ILE A 205 12.38 -7.71 -9.85
C ILE A 205 11.00 -8.13 -10.33
N ASP A 206 9.95 -7.94 -9.53
CA ASP A 206 8.57 -8.30 -9.86
C ASP A 206 7.94 -7.21 -10.75
N PRO A 207 7.62 -7.51 -12.02
CA PRO A 207 7.00 -6.53 -12.92
C PRO A 207 5.58 -6.13 -12.49
N ALA A 208 4.98 -6.79 -11.49
CA ALA A 208 3.70 -6.38 -10.90
C ALA A 208 3.83 -5.28 -9.83
N THR A 209 5.05 -4.92 -9.40
CA THR A 209 5.29 -4.04 -8.26
C THR A 209 6.05 -2.77 -8.65
N ASP A 210 5.53 -1.60 -8.24
CA ASP A 210 6.19 -0.28 -8.43
C ASP A 210 6.71 0.33 -7.12
N VAL A 211 6.25 -0.17 -5.98
CA VAL A 211 6.66 0.29 -4.65
C VAL A 211 6.49 -0.83 -3.63
N ALA A 212 7.42 -0.92 -2.69
CA ALA A 212 7.29 -1.79 -1.52
C ALA A 212 6.90 -0.98 -0.28
N LEU A 213 5.98 -1.52 0.50
CA LEU A 213 5.53 -1.01 1.80
C LEU A 213 5.83 -2.07 2.86
N CYS A 214 6.67 -1.73 3.83
CA CYS A 214 7.07 -2.67 4.88
C CYS A 214 6.93 -2.14 6.30
N TYR A 215 6.68 -3.07 7.22
CA TYR A 215 6.70 -2.81 8.65
C TYR A 215 7.68 -3.75 9.34
N ILE A 216 8.57 -3.17 10.14
CA ILE A 216 9.67 -3.87 10.82
C ILE A 216 9.63 -3.54 12.31
N GLU A 217 9.67 -4.55 13.15
CA GLU A 217 9.84 -4.45 14.60
C GLU A 217 11.30 -4.63 15.00
N GLY A 218 11.95 -5.65 14.44
CA GLY A 218 13.34 -6.01 14.75
C GLY A 218 14.11 -6.41 13.51
N LEU A 219 15.42 -6.17 13.55
CA LEU A 219 16.39 -6.61 12.55
C LEU A 219 17.57 -7.27 13.29
N GLU A 220 17.85 -8.53 13.00
CA GLU A 220 19.01 -9.20 13.58
C GLU A 220 20.30 -8.83 12.83
N LYS A 221 20.29 -8.94 11.50
CA LYS A 221 21.47 -8.74 10.64
C LYS A 221 21.51 -7.33 10.05
N GLY A 222 21.65 -6.32 10.90
CA GLY A 222 21.54 -4.91 10.50
C GLY A 222 22.47 -4.48 9.36
N ARG A 223 23.72 -4.98 9.30
CA ARG A 223 24.65 -4.62 8.20
C ARG A 223 24.22 -5.24 6.87
N ASP A 224 23.89 -6.53 6.86
CA ASP A 224 23.40 -7.22 5.66
C ASP A 224 22.13 -6.55 5.11
N PHE A 225 21.19 -6.24 6.01
CA PHE A 225 19.99 -5.49 5.67
C PHE A 225 20.31 -4.17 4.98
N PHE A 226 21.25 -3.38 5.52
CA PHE A 226 21.63 -2.10 4.93
C PHE A 226 22.23 -2.24 3.52
N GLU A 227 23.15 -3.18 3.32
CA GLU A 227 23.80 -3.37 2.02
C GLU A 227 22.77 -3.75 0.95
N ARG A 228 21.86 -4.69 1.29
CA ARG A 228 20.85 -5.17 0.37
C ARG A 228 19.78 -4.12 0.11
N ILE A 229 19.24 -3.47 1.15
CA ILE A 229 18.14 -2.51 0.99
C ILE A 229 18.58 -1.27 0.20
N LYS A 230 19.84 -0.87 0.31
CA LYS A 230 20.40 0.24 -0.48
C LYS A 230 20.38 -0.08 -1.98
N GLU A 231 20.74 -1.29 -2.37
CA GLU A 231 20.73 -1.70 -3.79
C GLU A 231 19.30 -1.91 -4.32
N ILE A 232 18.40 -2.43 -3.48
CA ILE A 232 16.97 -2.57 -3.81
C ILE A 232 16.35 -1.19 -4.06
N THR A 233 16.63 -0.21 -3.19
CA THR A 233 16.00 1.11 -3.23
C THR A 233 16.33 1.92 -4.49
N LYS A 234 17.45 1.61 -5.17
CA LYS A 234 17.79 2.19 -6.48
C LYS A 234 16.81 1.80 -7.59
N LYS A 235 16.19 0.62 -7.47
CA LYS A 235 15.28 0.04 -8.47
C LYS A 235 13.82 0.20 -8.08
N LEU A 236 13.53 0.11 -6.78
CA LEU A 236 12.19 0.09 -6.24
C LEU A 236 12.09 1.05 -5.05
N PRO A 237 11.20 2.07 -5.07
CA PRO A 237 10.89 2.86 -3.89
C PRO A 237 10.44 1.96 -2.73
N ILE A 238 10.99 2.20 -1.52
CA ILE A 238 10.62 1.46 -0.30
C ILE A 238 10.06 2.45 0.72
N VAL A 239 8.84 2.20 1.17
CA VAL A 239 8.19 2.87 2.28
C VAL A 239 8.23 1.95 3.50
N LEU A 240 8.76 2.44 4.61
CA LEU A 240 9.03 1.65 5.81
C LEU A 240 8.43 2.30 7.06
N VAL A 241 7.74 1.50 7.87
CA VAL A 241 7.35 1.84 9.23
C VAL A 241 8.18 1.01 10.21
N LYS A 242 8.80 1.66 11.20
CA LYS A 242 9.61 1.00 12.23
C LYS A 242 8.83 1.00 13.55
N GLY A 243 8.51 -0.18 14.07
CA GLY A 243 8.03 -0.36 15.44
C GLY A 243 9.15 -0.11 16.46
N GLY A 244 8.80 0.30 17.69
CA GLY A 244 9.76 0.42 18.78
C GLY A 244 10.82 1.51 18.59
N ILE A 245 10.43 2.70 18.13
CA ILE A 245 11.34 3.85 17.95
C ILE A 245 11.62 4.59 19.27
N THR A 246 10.62 4.69 20.14
CA THR A 246 10.73 5.39 21.43
C THR A 246 11.02 4.41 22.55
N VAL A 247 11.55 4.87 23.70
CA VAL A 247 11.76 4.02 24.88
C VAL A 247 10.49 3.28 25.29
N GLY A 248 9.33 3.95 25.22
CA GLY A 248 8.03 3.34 25.46
C GLY A 248 7.72 2.23 24.45
N GLY A 249 7.89 2.51 23.16
CA GLY A 249 7.65 1.54 22.09
C GLY A 249 8.63 0.36 22.10
N GLN A 250 9.90 0.58 22.44
CA GLN A 250 10.92 -0.45 22.55
C GLN A 250 10.56 -1.47 23.63
N ARG A 251 10.10 -1.01 24.80
CA ARG A 251 9.62 -1.91 25.87
C ARG A 251 8.42 -2.73 25.41
N ALA A 252 7.46 -2.10 24.72
CA ALA A 252 6.29 -2.80 24.19
C ALA A 252 6.67 -3.85 23.14
N ALA A 253 7.57 -3.51 22.21
CA ALA A 253 8.06 -4.43 21.18
C ALA A 253 8.84 -5.60 21.80
N ALA A 254 9.70 -5.34 22.80
CA ALA A 254 10.46 -6.37 23.48
C ALA A 254 9.55 -7.38 24.20
N SER A 255 8.44 -6.93 24.81
CA SER A 255 7.45 -7.84 25.40
C SER A 255 6.62 -8.61 24.36
N HIS A 256 6.56 -8.13 23.11
CA HIS A 256 5.75 -8.71 22.05
C HIS A 256 6.53 -9.73 21.19
N THR A 257 7.82 -9.49 20.93
CA THR A 257 8.65 -10.31 20.02
C THR A 257 9.96 -10.79 20.62
N GLY A 258 10.34 -10.31 21.81
CA GLY A 258 11.65 -10.62 22.39
C GLY A 258 12.84 -9.99 21.68
N SER A 259 12.63 -9.11 20.69
CA SER A 259 13.70 -8.49 19.91
C SER A 259 14.47 -7.40 20.69
N LEU A 260 15.78 -7.29 20.44
CA LEU A 260 16.64 -6.29 21.06
C LEU A 260 16.27 -4.88 20.57
N ALA A 261 16.26 -3.90 21.47
CA ALA A 261 15.99 -2.51 21.14
C ALA A 261 17.05 -1.93 20.19
N SER A 262 16.61 -1.46 19.01
CA SER A 262 17.45 -0.73 18.06
C SER A 262 17.47 0.77 18.38
N ASP A 263 18.65 1.41 18.34
CA ASP A 263 18.78 2.86 18.44
C ASP A 263 18.09 3.55 17.25
N SER A 264 17.15 4.44 17.54
CA SER A 264 16.33 5.09 16.52
C SER A 264 17.11 6.05 15.61
N LYS A 265 18.16 6.72 16.13
CA LYS A 265 19.01 7.62 15.35
C LYS A 265 19.89 6.84 14.38
N ILE A 266 20.40 5.68 14.80
CA ILE A 266 21.16 4.79 13.91
C ILE A 266 20.25 4.30 12.77
N PHE A 267 19.04 3.85 13.09
CA PHE A 267 18.09 3.38 12.08
C PHE A 267 17.65 4.51 11.11
N GLU A 268 17.47 5.73 11.62
CA GLU A 268 17.17 6.89 10.79
C GLU A 268 18.32 7.26 9.85
N GLY A 269 19.56 7.27 10.36
CA GLY A 269 20.76 7.50 9.54
C GLY A 269 20.90 6.45 8.45
N MET A 270 20.69 5.18 8.79
CA MET A 270 20.74 4.05 7.86
C MET A 270 19.69 4.18 6.75
N THR A 271 18.42 4.40 7.10
CA THR A 271 17.33 4.55 6.12
C THR A 271 17.56 5.75 5.20
N ARG A 272 18.06 6.88 5.73
CA ARG A 272 18.43 8.04 4.93
C ARG A 272 19.56 7.73 3.94
N GLN A 273 20.62 7.03 4.36
CA GLN A 273 21.73 6.66 3.48
C GLN A 273 21.29 5.68 2.39
N ALA A 274 20.34 4.80 2.70
CA ALA A 274 19.80 3.82 1.77
C ALA A 274 18.69 4.35 0.84
N GLY A 275 18.26 5.62 1.00
CA GLY A 275 17.15 6.18 0.21
C GLY A 275 15.76 5.70 0.62
N VAL A 276 15.65 4.95 1.72
CA VAL A 276 14.40 4.38 2.21
C VAL A 276 13.51 5.47 2.77
N THR A 277 12.24 5.46 2.35
CA THR A 277 11.22 6.38 2.85
C THR A 277 10.67 5.86 4.17
N ARG A 278 11.15 6.40 5.28
CA ARG A 278 10.59 6.10 6.60
C ARG A 278 9.33 6.93 6.85
N ALA A 279 8.20 6.24 7.02
CA ALA A 279 6.93 6.85 7.39
C ALA A 279 6.74 6.87 8.92
N PRO A 280 6.02 7.87 9.46
CA PRO A 280 5.82 8.03 10.90
C PRO A 280 4.78 7.05 11.47
N ASP A 281 3.78 6.69 10.67
CA ASP A 281 2.63 5.87 11.06
C ASP A 281 2.08 5.08 9.86
N ILE A 282 1.09 4.22 10.13
CA ILE A 282 0.56 3.24 9.17
C ILE A 282 -0.26 3.94 8.08
N GLU A 283 -1.06 4.92 8.47
CA GLU A 283 -1.86 5.78 7.61
C GLU A 283 -0.99 6.49 6.56
N SER A 284 0.05 7.18 7.04
CA SER A 284 0.98 7.92 6.19
C SER A 284 1.76 6.97 5.30
N ALA A 285 2.19 5.81 5.82
CA ALA A 285 2.93 4.84 5.04
C ALA A 285 2.12 4.31 3.84
N PHE A 286 0.84 4.01 4.05
CA PHE A 286 -0.03 3.62 2.95
C PHE A 286 -0.16 4.75 1.92
N GLU A 287 -0.43 5.98 2.36
CA GLU A 287 -0.59 7.10 1.44
C GLU A 287 0.67 7.41 0.64
N ILE A 288 1.85 7.34 1.27
CA ILE A 288 3.12 7.55 0.59
C ILE A 288 3.34 6.44 -0.46
N ALA A 289 3.10 5.18 -0.10
CA ALA A 289 3.21 4.06 -1.05
C ALA A 289 2.21 4.22 -2.20
N ALA A 290 0.96 4.55 -1.90
CA ALA A 290 -0.06 4.85 -2.89
C ALA A 290 0.34 6.02 -3.81
N THR A 291 1.04 7.02 -3.29
CA THR A 291 1.54 8.15 -4.09
C THR A 291 2.63 7.69 -5.04
N PHE A 292 3.62 6.91 -4.57
CA PHE A 292 4.64 6.31 -5.45
C PHE A 292 4.04 5.42 -6.54
N ALA A 293 2.99 4.66 -6.21
CA ALA A 293 2.35 3.75 -7.16
C ALA A 293 1.50 4.46 -8.24
N THR A 294 1.11 5.71 -8.03
CA THR A 294 0.05 6.35 -8.84
C THR A 294 0.43 7.72 -9.41
N GLN A 295 1.60 8.25 -9.06
CA GLN A 295 2.11 9.54 -9.52
C GLN A 295 3.52 9.39 -10.10
N PRO A 296 3.88 10.17 -11.13
CA PRO A 296 5.25 10.23 -11.60
C PRO A 296 6.17 10.83 -10.52
N LEU A 297 7.48 10.57 -10.60
CA LEU A 297 8.43 11.25 -9.72
C LEU A 297 8.62 12.70 -10.17
N PRO A 298 8.62 13.68 -9.24
CA PRO A 298 8.90 15.07 -9.57
C PRO A 298 10.38 15.24 -9.94
N ASN A 299 10.64 16.19 -10.84
CA ASN A 299 11.99 16.56 -11.27
C ASN A 299 12.68 17.58 -10.34
N GLY A 300 11.96 18.07 -9.33
CA GLY A 300 12.45 19.08 -8.40
C GLY A 300 11.44 19.36 -7.28
N SER A 301 11.72 20.40 -6.49
CA SER A 301 10.98 20.72 -5.27
C SER A 301 9.90 21.80 -5.44
N ARG A 302 9.84 22.47 -6.60
CA ARG A 302 9.00 23.66 -6.80
C ARG A 302 7.55 23.24 -6.98
N THR A 303 6.75 23.49 -5.95
CA THR A 303 5.36 23.08 -5.86
C THR A 303 4.44 24.28 -6.05
N LEU A 304 3.51 24.19 -7.00
CA LEU A 304 2.42 25.15 -7.17
C LEU A 304 1.19 24.68 -6.40
N VAL A 305 0.52 25.59 -5.70
CA VAL A 305 -0.80 25.35 -5.13
C VAL A 305 -1.84 26.05 -6.01
N LEU A 306 -2.79 25.29 -6.53
CA LEU A 306 -3.94 25.82 -7.27
C LEU A 306 -5.22 25.57 -6.46
N THR A 307 -6.00 26.61 -6.20
CA THR A 307 -7.14 26.51 -5.28
C THR A 307 -8.32 27.39 -5.70
N THR A 308 -9.53 26.89 -5.50
CA THR A 308 -10.78 27.68 -5.52
C THR A 308 -11.17 28.20 -4.12
N ALA A 309 -10.40 27.83 -3.09
CA ALA A 309 -10.65 28.16 -1.70
C ALA A 309 -9.37 28.66 -1.00
N GLY A 310 -9.27 29.97 -0.79
CA GLY A 310 -8.05 30.62 -0.29
C GLY A 310 -7.54 30.10 1.05
N GLY A 311 -8.42 29.81 2.02
CA GLY A 311 -8.02 29.27 3.33
C GLY A 311 -7.26 27.94 3.24
N TRP A 312 -7.69 27.05 2.34
CA TRP A 312 -6.97 25.81 2.04
C TRP A 312 -5.61 26.08 1.39
N GLY A 313 -5.52 27.12 0.56
CA GLY A 313 -4.26 27.57 -0.02
C GLY A 313 -3.24 28.00 1.05
N VAL A 314 -3.68 28.76 2.06
CA VAL A 314 -2.80 29.24 3.15
C VAL A 314 -2.20 28.06 3.93
N VAL A 315 -3.04 27.12 4.38
CA VAL A 315 -2.54 25.97 5.16
C VAL A 315 -1.65 25.03 4.33
N ALA A 316 -1.90 24.93 3.02
CA ALA A 316 -1.04 24.19 2.11
C ALA A 316 0.32 24.87 1.91
N ALA A 317 0.32 26.20 1.76
CA ALA A 317 1.54 26.99 1.67
C ALA A 317 2.39 26.84 2.95
N ASP A 318 1.77 26.93 4.14
CA ASP A 318 2.46 26.71 5.41
C ASP A 318 3.07 25.30 5.49
N ALA A 319 2.32 24.27 5.10
CA ALA A 319 2.80 22.89 5.10
C ALA A 319 3.98 22.69 4.14
N ILE A 320 3.94 23.30 2.95
CA ILE A 320 5.05 23.27 1.98
C ILE A 320 6.26 24.00 2.55
N SER A 321 6.06 25.18 3.16
CA SER A 321 7.17 25.96 3.74
C SER A 321 7.80 25.32 4.98
N GLN A 322 7.08 24.42 5.67
CA GLN A 322 7.61 23.63 6.79
C GLN A 322 8.31 22.33 6.35
N SER A 323 8.15 21.92 5.08
CA SER A 323 8.82 20.75 4.52
C SER A 323 10.32 21.00 4.36
N SER A 324 11.13 19.95 4.54
CA SER A 324 12.57 20.01 4.31
C SER A 324 12.97 19.89 2.83
N GLU A 325 12.04 19.44 1.98
CA GLU A 325 12.33 19.04 0.60
C GLU A 325 11.59 19.89 -0.43
N LEU A 326 10.44 20.47 -0.05
CA LEU A 326 9.57 21.21 -0.95
C LEU A 326 9.81 22.71 -0.86
N VAL A 327 9.54 23.39 -1.97
CA VAL A 327 9.58 24.85 -2.07
C VAL A 327 8.25 25.31 -2.64
N LEU A 328 7.60 26.27 -1.97
CA LEU A 328 6.45 26.95 -2.54
C LEU A 328 6.95 27.78 -3.71
N ALA A 329 6.67 27.33 -4.94
CA ALA A 329 7.27 27.88 -6.14
C ALA A 329 7.02 29.39 -6.23
N PRO A 330 8.07 30.24 -6.33
CA PRO A 330 7.89 31.63 -6.72
C PRO A 330 7.18 31.68 -8.06
N LEU A 331 6.11 32.45 -8.18
CA LEU A 331 5.33 32.44 -9.41
C LEU A 331 6.11 33.16 -10.54
N PRO A 332 6.49 32.45 -11.62
CA PRO A 332 7.24 33.05 -12.73
C PRO A 332 6.43 34.17 -13.40
N ASN A 333 7.12 35.23 -13.85
CA ASN A 333 6.45 36.42 -14.39
C ASN A 333 5.62 36.10 -15.65
N ASP A 334 6.14 35.28 -16.55
CA ASP A 334 5.45 34.83 -17.77
C ASP A 334 4.24 33.94 -17.46
N LEU A 335 4.36 33.04 -16.48
CA LEU A 335 3.22 32.25 -15.98
C LEU A 335 2.18 33.17 -15.35
N LYS A 336 2.59 34.13 -14.51
CA LYS A 336 1.72 35.12 -13.89
C LYS A 336 0.96 35.96 -14.92
N GLU A 337 1.62 36.41 -15.98
CA GLU A 337 0.98 37.17 -17.07
C GLU A 337 -0.01 36.32 -17.87
N THR A 338 0.26 35.02 -18.01
CA THR A 338 -0.70 34.09 -18.59
C THR A 338 -1.93 33.94 -17.70
N ILE A 339 -1.73 33.75 -16.39
CA ILE A 339 -2.81 33.62 -15.40
C ILE A 339 -3.63 34.92 -15.30
N ASN A 340 -3.01 36.10 -15.42
CA ASN A 340 -3.70 37.40 -15.44
C ASN A 340 -4.78 37.51 -16.53
N LYS A 341 -4.62 36.78 -17.64
CA LYS A 341 -5.60 36.77 -18.75
C LYS A 341 -6.76 35.81 -18.49
N LEU A 342 -6.54 34.80 -17.65
CA LEU A 342 -7.52 33.76 -17.33
C LEU A 342 -8.34 34.09 -16.10
N LEU A 343 -7.77 34.82 -15.14
CA LEU A 343 -8.37 35.10 -13.85
C LEU A 343 -8.84 36.56 -13.68
N PRO A 344 -9.90 36.80 -12.89
CA PRO A 344 -10.35 38.16 -12.61
C PRO A 344 -9.27 38.95 -11.88
N PRO A 345 -9.20 40.29 -12.01
CA PRO A 345 -8.12 41.12 -11.43
C PRO A 345 -7.85 40.97 -9.93
N ARG A 346 -8.79 40.37 -9.19
CA ARG A 346 -8.76 40.12 -7.74
C ARG A 346 -8.17 38.76 -7.33
N TRP A 347 -7.65 37.96 -8.26
CA TRP A 347 -6.93 36.73 -7.94
C TRP A 347 -5.62 37.03 -7.18
N SER A 348 -5.05 36.04 -6.50
CA SER A 348 -3.95 36.22 -5.53
C SER A 348 -2.66 36.84 -6.09
N ARG A 349 -2.39 36.72 -7.40
CA ARG A 349 -1.15 37.18 -8.06
C ARG A 349 0.14 36.62 -7.46
N ASN A 350 0.03 35.48 -6.78
CA ASN A 350 1.12 34.76 -6.12
C ASN A 350 0.82 33.25 -6.13
N ASN A 351 1.71 32.44 -5.55
CA ASN A 351 1.47 31.06 -5.16
C ASN A 351 1.11 31.02 -3.67
N PRO A 352 -0.08 30.53 -3.25
CA PRO A 352 -1.11 29.83 -4.03
C PRO A 352 -1.82 30.66 -5.09
N VAL A 353 -2.12 30.05 -6.24
CA VAL A 353 -3.00 30.59 -7.29
C VAL A 353 -4.44 30.36 -6.83
N ASP A 354 -5.04 31.39 -6.24
CA ASP A 354 -6.45 31.40 -5.81
C ASP A 354 -7.32 32.01 -6.92
N LEU A 355 -8.28 31.24 -7.43
CA LEU A 355 -9.22 31.69 -8.45
C LEU A 355 -10.15 32.82 -7.95
N ALA A 356 -10.21 33.04 -6.63
CA ALA A 356 -11.01 34.05 -5.96
C ALA A 356 -12.50 33.95 -6.30
N GLY A 357 -13.05 32.76 -6.60
CA GLY A 357 -14.44 32.64 -7.07
C GLY A 357 -14.68 33.22 -8.46
N GLY A 358 -13.66 33.17 -9.33
CA GLY A 358 -13.81 33.36 -10.77
C GLY A 358 -14.56 32.21 -11.46
N GLU A 359 -14.71 32.33 -12.78
CA GLU A 359 -15.20 31.24 -13.64
C GLU A 359 -14.30 30.00 -13.46
N THR A 360 -14.86 28.79 -13.38
CA THR A 360 -14.10 27.56 -13.08
C THR A 360 -14.14 26.52 -14.18
N ARG A 361 -15.18 26.49 -15.03
CA ARG A 361 -15.47 25.42 -15.98
C ARG A 361 -14.32 25.16 -16.93
N ASP A 362 -13.83 26.23 -17.56
CA ASP A 362 -12.76 26.14 -18.57
C ASP A 362 -11.41 26.57 -17.96
N THR A 363 -11.47 27.47 -16.98
CA THR A 363 -10.29 28.03 -16.29
C THR A 363 -9.48 27.00 -15.50
N ILE A 364 -10.10 26.08 -14.74
CA ILE A 364 -9.34 25.09 -13.94
C ILE A 364 -8.52 24.17 -14.86
N PRO A 365 -9.10 23.52 -15.89
CA PRO A 365 -8.33 22.71 -16.83
C PRO A 365 -7.20 23.49 -17.52
N GLU A 366 -7.47 24.73 -17.94
CA GLU A 366 -6.48 25.55 -18.63
C GLU A 366 -5.32 25.94 -17.71
N LEU A 367 -5.60 26.36 -16.47
CA LEU A 367 -4.57 26.69 -15.48
C LEU A 367 -3.69 25.48 -15.14
N LEU A 368 -4.29 24.31 -14.93
CA LEU A 368 -3.54 23.07 -14.72
C LEU A 368 -2.62 22.78 -15.91
N SER A 369 -3.13 22.90 -17.14
CA SER A 369 -2.32 22.65 -18.34
C SER A 369 -1.18 23.65 -18.49
N VAL A 370 -1.40 24.94 -18.26
CA VAL A 370 -0.35 25.96 -18.43
C VAL A 370 0.71 25.82 -17.33
N ALA A 371 0.28 25.66 -16.08
CA ALA A 371 1.18 25.51 -14.94
C ALA A 371 2.06 24.26 -15.04
N SER A 372 1.48 23.12 -15.40
CA SER A 372 2.23 21.85 -15.52
C SER A 372 3.26 21.86 -16.65
N LYS A 373 3.02 22.61 -17.72
CA LYS A 373 3.98 22.76 -18.83
C LYS A 373 5.13 23.70 -18.49
N HIS A 374 4.97 24.55 -17.47
CA HIS A 374 5.99 25.51 -17.11
C HIS A 374 7.23 24.83 -16.51
N PRO A 375 8.46 25.13 -16.99
CA PRO A 375 9.68 24.45 -16.53
C PRO A 375 10.03 24.76 -15.07
N GLU A 376 9.52 25.87 -14.52
CA GLU A 376 9.73 26.26 -13.12
C GLU A 376 8.77 25.61 -12.12
N ILE A 377 7.86 24.75 -12.58
CA ILE A 377 6.90 24.04 -11.72
C ILE A 377 7.19 22.55 -11.81
N ASP A 378 7.48 21.89 -10.70
CA ASP A 378 7.83 20.46 -10.66
C ASP A 378 6.66 19.58 -10.23
N SER A 379 5.67 20.16 -9.53
CA SER A 379 4.45 19.48 -9.07
C SER A 379 3.33 20.47 -8.74
N ILE A 380 2.09 19.99 -8.68
CA ILE A 380 0.90 20.78 -8.38
C ILE A 380 0.09 20.11 -7.26
N ILE A 381 -0.39 20.91 -6.30
CA ILE A 381 -1.43 20.52 -5.34
C ILE A 381 -2.71 21.29 -5.67
N GLN A 382 -3.75 20.55 -6.06
CA GLN A 382 -5.07 21.05 -6.41
C GLN A 382 -6.02 20.97 -5.21
N LEU A 383 -6.60 22.11 -4.84
CA LEU A 383 -7.45 22.26 -3.65
C LEU A 383 -8.80 22.90 -4.01
N GLY A 384 -9.78 22.74 -3.11
CA GLY A 384 -11.09 23.38 -3.21
C GLY A 384 -12.04 22.75 -4.24
N LEU A 385 -11.73 21.56 -4.75
CA LEU A 385 -12.66 20.79 -5.58
C LEU A 385 -13.71 20.07 -4.70
N GLY A 386 -14.81 19.62 -5.33
CA GLY A 386 -15.89 18.88 -4.68
C GLY A 386 -17.07 19.73 -4.19
N ILE A 387 -16.94 21.08 -4.20
CA ILE A 387 -18.00 22.02 -3.81
C ILE A 387 -19.24 21.86 -4.67
N GLN A 388 -19.08 21.76 -6.00
CA GLN A 388 -20.21 21.59 -6.92
C GLN A 388 -20.87 20.22 -6.67
N GLY A 389 -20.08 19.19 -6.37
CA GLY A 389 -20.60 17.86 -6.00
C GLY A 389 -21.45 17.89 -4.73
N ASN A 390 -21.06 18.67 -3.72
CA ASN A 390 -21.89 18.90 -2.53
C ASN A 390 -23.15 19.69 -2.85
N THR A 391 -23.09 20.68 -3.74
CA THR A 391 -24.29 21.38 -4.23
C THR A 391 -25.24 20.41 -4.91
N ALA A 392 -24.75 19.55 -5.80
CA ALA A 392 -25.55 18.50 -6.43
C ALA A 392 -26.20 17.58 -5.40
N ASN A 393 -25.45 17.14 -4.39
CA ASN A 393 -25.96 16.28 -3.34
C ASN A 393 -27.06 16.97 -2.51
N LEU A 394 -26.87 18.23 -2.13
CA LEU A 394 -27.87 19.00 -1.37
C LEU A 394 -29.14 19.25 -2.19
N VAL A 395 -28.99 19.53 -3.48
CA VAL A 395 -30.14 19.66 -4.40
C VAL A 395 -30.90 18.35 -4.49
N ARG A 396 -30.18 17.22 -4.65
CA ARG A 396 -30.77 15.88 -4.78
C ARG A 396 -31.51 15.42 -3.52
N THR A 397 -31.00 15.75 -2.33
CA THR A 397 -31.61 15.38 -1.05
C THR A 397 -32.61 16.41 -0.54
N GLY A 398 -32.73 17.55 -1.22
CA GLY A 398 -33.64 18.62 -0.86
C GLY A 398 -35.09 18.34 -1.27
N LYS A 399 -36.02 19.01 -0.57
CA LYS A 399 -37.48 18.84 -0.75
C LYS A 399 -38.04 19.16 -2.14
N PHE A 400 -37.24 19.75 -3.03
CA PHE A 400 -37.66 20.18 -4.36
C PHE A 400 -37.21 19.22 -5.48
N TYR A 401 -36.50 18.14 -5.14
CA TYR A 401 -36.08 17.12 -6.09
C TYR A 401 -36.97 15.87 -5.95
N PRO A 402 -37.40 15.22 -7.06
CA PRO A 402 -37.09 15.54 -8.46
C PRO A 402 -38.04 16.54 -9.12
N GLU A 403 -39.15 16.91 -8.47
CA GLU A 403 -40.37 17.48 -9.08
C GLU A 403 -40.24 18.89 -9.71
N HIS A 404 -39.11 19.58 -9.51
CA HIS A 404 -38.87 20.94 -10.05
C HIS A 404 -37.85 21.00 -11.21
N GLY A 405 -37.60 19.88 -11.90
CA GLY A 405 -36.64 19.84 -13.01
C GLY A 405 -35.20 20.14 -12.57
N LEU A 406 -34.89 19.90 -11.29
CA LEU A 406 -33.58 20.18 -10.69
C LEU A 406 -32.53 19.13 -11.09
N GLU A 407 -32.93 18.05 -11.75
CA GLU A 407 -32.02 17.07 -12.35
C GLU A 407 -31.00 17.73 -13.29
N ARG A 408 -31.39 18.75 -14.06
CA ARG A 408 -30.45 19.50 -14.90
C ARG A 408 -29.37 20.23 -14.09
N ILE A 409 -29.70 20.68 -12.88
CA ILE A 409 -28.79 21.40 -11.97
C ILE A 409 -27.82 20.41 -11.34
N VAL A 410 -28.35 19.28 -10.85
CA VAL A 410 -27.55 18.15 -10.36
C VAL A 410 -26.55 17.71 -11.45
N ASN A 411 -27.05 17.38 -12.64
CA ASN A 411 -26.23 16.95 -13.77
C ASN A 411 -25.22 18.01 -14.23
N PHE A 412 -25.53 19.30 -14.10
CA PHE A 412 -24.56 20.36 -14.37
C PHE A 412 -23.39 20.29 -13.38
N HIS A 413 -23.68 20.34 -12.08
CA HIS A 413 -22.66 20.36 -11.03
C HIS A 413 -21.79 19.11 -11.00
N GLU A 414 -22.38 17.92 -11.15
CA GLU A 414 -21.61 16.66 -11.16
C GLU A 414 -20.69 16.56 -12.37
N ARG A 415 -21.14 17.03 -13.55
CA ARG A 415 -20.29 17.10 -14.75
C ARG A 415 -19.12 18.06 -14.57
N GLN A 416 -19.33 19.19 -13.89
CA GLN A 416 -18.24 20.14 -13.61
C GLN A 416 -17.18 19.51 -12.70
N GLU A 417 -17.57 18.89 -11.58
CA GLU A 417 -16.61 18.23 -10.69
C GLU A 417 -15.80 17.13 -11.39
N LYS A 418 -16.51 16.27 -12.14
CA LYS A 418 -15.87 15.20 -12.89
C LYS A 418 -14.83 15.77 -13.85
N ARG A 419 -15.17 16.85 -14.57
CA ARG A 419 -14.24 17.53 -15.48
C ARG A 419 -12.99 18.06 -14.76
N TYR A 420 -13.11 18.62 -13.56
CA TYR A 420 -11.96 19.14 -12.81
C TYR A 420 -11.03 18.02 -12.32
N ALA A 421 -11.61 16.91 -11.86
CA ALA A 421 -10.87 15.71 -11.52
C ALA A 421 -10.14 15.12 -12.73
N GLU A 422 -10.85 14.94 -13.85
CA GLU A 422 -10.28 14.43 -15.12
C GLU A 422 -9.14 15.30 -15.62
N ALA A 423 -9.27 16.63 -15.57
CA ALA A 423 -8.20 17.54 -15.96
C ALA A 423 -6.95 17.38 -15.08
N SER A 424 -7.11 17.18 -13.77
CA SER A 424 -5.97 16.95 -12.85
C SER A 424 -5.23 15.64 -13.19
N ILE A 425 -5.98 14.60 -13.55
CA ILE A 425 -5.44 13.30 -13.97
C ILE A 425 -4.70 13.42 -15.30
N GLU A 426 -5.37 13.96 -16.32
CA GLU A 426 -4.84 14.12 -17.69
C GLU A 426 -3.57 14.96 -17.70
N VAL A 427 -3.57 16.08 -16.97
CA VAL A 427 -2.40 16.95 -16.88
C VAL A 427 -1.21 16.25 -16.25
N SER A 428 -1.41 15.45 -15.20
CA SER A 428 -0.31 14.69 -14.60
C SER A 428 0.26 13.66 -15.57
N LEU A 429 -0.61 12.92 -16.28
CA LEU A 429 -0.20 11.92 -17.26
C LEU A 429 0.57 12.55 -18.45
N THR A 430 0.09 13.67 -18.97
CA THR A 430 0.68 14.31 -20.16
C THR A 430 1.94 15.12 -19.86
N SER A 431 2.04 15.73 -18.68
CA SER A 431 3.23 16.51 -18.28
C SER A 431 4.33 15.66 -17.64
N GLY A 432 4.00 14.45 -17.17
CA GLY A 432 4.91 13.64 -16.37
C GLY A 432 5.21 14.24 -14.99
N LYS A 433 4.38 15.17 -14.50
CA LYS A 433 4.52 15.80 -13.18
C LYS A 433 3.43 15.34 -12.21
N PRO A 434 3.71 15.26 -10.90
CA PRO A 434 2.68 14.96 -9.92
C PRO A 434 1.62 16.07 -9.89
N VAL A 435 0.35 15.66 -9.94
CA VAL A 435 -0.80 16.53 -9.62
C VAL A 435 -1.60 15.82 -8.54
N LEU A 436 -1.54 16.35 -7.32
CA LEU A 436 -2.21 15.78 -6.15
C LEU A 436 -3.50 16.55 -5.87
N VAL A 437 -4.60 15.84 -5.65
CA VAL A 437 -5.90 16.44 -5.30
C VAL A 437 -6.20 16.18 -3.84
N ALA A 438 -6.45 17.24 -3.06
CA ALA A 438 -6.78 17.10 -1.65
C ALA A 438 -8.10 17.79 -1.28
N SER A 439 -8.95 17.06 -0.57
CA SER A 439 -10.19 17.53 0.03
C SER A 439 -10.62 16.58 1.15
N GLU A 440 -11.10 17.16 2.24
CA GLU A 440 -11.77 16.50 3.36
C GLU A 440 -12.97 15.63 2.93
N LEU A 441 -13.54 15.90 1.75
CA LEU A 441 -14.62 15.11 1.16
C LEU A 441 -14.19 13.68 0.86
N ALA A 442 -12.88 13.42 0.69
CA ALA A 442 -12.39 12.05 0.59
C ALA A 442 -12.72 11.20 1.84
N ALA A 443 -12.86 11.83 3.00
CA ALA A 443 -13.32 11.17 4.23
C ALA A 443 -14.83 11.32 4.43
N THR A 444 -15.38 12.53 4.25
CA THR A 444 -16.75 12.85 4.67
C THR A 444 -17.82 12.55 3.61
N GLN A 445 -17.43 12.51 2.33
CA GLN A 445 -18.32 12.29 1.18
C GLN A 445 -17.60 11.44 0.11
N PRO A 446 -17.28 10.16 0.38
CA PRO A 446 -16.52 9.32 -0.54
C PRO A 446 -17.20 9.10 -1.90
N ASN A 447 -18.51 9.31 -1.98
CA ASN A 447 -19.31 9.24 -3.21
C ASN A 447 -19.43 10.60 -3.94
N ASN A 448 -18.79 11.67 -3.44
CA ASN A 448 -18.73 12.94 -4.16
C ASN A 448 -18.13 12.71 -5.57
N PRO A 449 -18.73 13.26 -6.64
CA PRO A 449 -18.27 12.99 -8.01
C PRO A 449 -16.78 13.23 -8.24
N MET A 450 -16.19 14.26 -7.64
CA MET A 450 -14.75 14.54 -7.74
C MET A 450 -13.94 13.43 -7.08
N VAL A 451 -14.25 13.10 -5.82
CA VAL A 451 -13.54 12.06 -5.05
C VAL A 451 -13.63 10.72 -5.77
N LYS A 452 -14.83 10.35 -6.23
CA LYS A 452 -15.07 9.12 -6.98
C LYS A 452 -14.24 9.10 -8.27
N THR A 453 -14.24 10.18 -9.03
CA THR A 453 -13.48 10.26 -10.30
C THR A 453 -11.98 10.09 -10.07
N ILE A 454 -11.41 10.72 -9.04
CA ILE A 454 -10.00 10.53 -8.68
C ILE A 454 -9.71 9.08 -8.28
N ARG A 455 -10.54 8.48 -7.42
CA ARG A 455 -10.37 7.07 -7.00
C ARG A 455 -10.52 6.07 -8.13
N ASP A 456 -11.53 6.25 -8.98
CA ASP A 456 -11.78 5.39 -10.15
C ASP A 456 -10.61 5.43 -11.15
N SER A 457 -9.87 6.55 -11.22
CA SER A 457 -8.64 6.66 -12.02
C SER A 457 -7.43 5.94 -11.42
N GLY A 458 -7.60 5.29 -10.27
CA GLY A 458 -6.51 4.65 -9.53
C GLY A 458 -5.59 5.65 -8.84
N ARG A 459 -6.08 6.84 -8.46
CA ARG A 459 -5.29 7.87 -7.77
C ARG A 459 -5.85 8.20 -6.41
N LEU A 460 -5.00 8.71 -5.52
CA LEU A 460 -5.41 9.09 -4.18
C LEU A 460 -6.04 10.49 -4.19
N CYS A 461 -7.24 10.61 -3.62
CA CYS A 461 -7.78 11.89 -3.17
C CYS A 461 -7.44 12.03 -1.68
N TYR A 462 -6.50 12.92 -1.34
CA TYR A 462 -6.03 13.09 0.04
C TYR A 462 -7.11 13.78 0.87
N ILE A 463 -7.23 13.41 2.14
CA ILE A 463 -8.23 14.02 3.03
C ILE A 463 -7.83 15.43 3.52
N SER A 464 -6.59 15.85 3.29
CA SER A 464 -6.12 17.20 3.63
C SER A 464 -4.87 17.58 2.83
N ALA A 465 -4.61 18.89 2.73
CA ALA A 465 -3.41 19.41 2.09
C ALA A 465 -2.12 18.92 2.79
N ASN A 466 -2.08 18.88 4.13
CA ASN A 466 -0.91 18.40 4.86
C ASN A 466 -0.52 16.95 4.50
N ARG A 467 -1.51 16.08 4.27
CA ARG A 467 -1.25 14.69 3.86
C ARG A 467 -0.72 14.62 2.43
N ALA A 468 -1.28 15.41 1.51
CA ALA A 468 -0.75 15.54 0.14
C ALA A 468 0.69 16.07 0.13
N VAL A 469 0.97 17.13 0.89
CA VAL A 469 2.32 17.72 1.04
C VAL A 469 3.30 16.71 1.63
N SER A 470 2.90 16.00 2.68
CA SER A 470 3.73 14.97 3.33
C SER A 470 4.12 13.87 2.33
N ALA A 471 3.16 13.35 1.56
CA ALA A 471 3.45 12.35 0.54
C ALA A 471 4.37 12.87 -0.57
N LEU A 472 4.10 14.09 -1.08
CA LEU A 472 4.91 14.72 -2.11
C LEU A 472 6.35 14.97 -1.66
N ASN A 473 6.55 15.38 -0.41
CA ASN A 473 7.86 15.57 0.20
C ASN A 473 8.71 14.30 0.10
N HIS A 474 8.11 13.13 0.34
CA HIS A 474 8.80 11.85 0.20
C HIS A 474 9.15 11.49 -1.24
N LEU A 475 8.28 11.80 -2.21
CA LEU A 475 8.58 11.63 -3.63
C LEU A 475 9.78 12.47 -4.07
N VAL A 476 9.83 13.75 -3.66
CA VAL A 476 10.94 14.67 -3.95
C VAL A 476 12.24 14.17 -3.32
N ARG A 477 12.20 13.77 -2.04
CA ARG A 477 13.36 13.21 -1.34
C ARG A 477 13.92 11.98 -2.05
N TYR A 478 13.04 11.04 -2.43
CA TYR A 478 13.46 9.83 -3.13
C TYR A 478 14.04 10.15 -4.52
N SER A 479 13.38 11.03 -5.29
CA SER A 479 13.85 11.50 -6.60
C SER A 479 15.25 12.12 -6.50
N GLY A 480 15.45 13.02 -5.54
CA GLY A 480 16.75 13.64 -5.27
C GLY A 480 17.83 12.64 -4.89
N TRP A 481 17.53 11.70 -3.98
CA TRP A 481 18.47 10.65 -3.58
C TRP A 481 18.85 9.73 -4.75
N ARG A 482 17.88 9.33 -5.57
CA ARG A 482 18.09 8.46 -6.73
C ARG A 482 18.98 9.13 -7.77
N ASN A 483 18.79 10.42 -8.01
CA ASN A 483 19.60 11.19 -8.96
C ASN A 483 21.04 11.42 -8.50
N GLN A 484 21.33 11.38 -7.18
CA GLN A 484 22.69 11.46 -6.65
C GLN A 484 23.39 10.09 -6.59
N SER A 485 22.63 9.00 -6.66
CA SER A 485 23.12 7.63 -6.48
C SER A 485 23.37 6.88 -7.80
N ASN A 486 22.86 7.42 -8.91
CA ASN A 486 23.17 7.04 -10.29
C ASN A 486 24.35 7.85 -10.80
#